data_AF-A0A7S2JE55-F1
#
_entry.id   AF-A0A7S2JE55-F1
#
_cell.length_a   1.000
_cell.length_b   1.000
_cell.length_c   1.000
_cell.angle_alpha   90.00
_cell.angle_beta   90.00
_cell.angle_gamma   90.00
#
_symmetry.space_group_name_H-M   'P 1'
#
loop_
_entity.id
_entity.type
_entity.pdbx_description
1 polymer ?
#
loop_
_entity_poly.entity_id
_entity_poly.type
_entity_poly.pdbx_seq_one_letter_code
_entity_poly.pdbx_strand_id
1 'polypeptide(L)'
;DVAAPAAVGTDASLTCGRALPHAALIVRALLVGLSGWMPSWLISDAATCFWTLRSASEPQFALWLHLALDADGVPRGGLGSEAKATLGRAMMEAKSRAHFKAALKQLCGGKKKGAGGTPPITS
;
A
#
# COMPACT_ATOMS: atom_id res chain seq x y z
N ASP A 1 -46.54 -16.70 4.51
CA ASP A 1 -46.54 -15.97 5.78
C ASP A 1 -45.44 -16.47 6.70
N VAL A 2 -44.42 -15.73 7.13
CA VAL A 2 -44.14 -14.28 7.11
C VAL A 2 -42.61 -14.06 7.09
N ALA A 3 -42.21 -13.17 6.18
CA ALA A 3 -41.08 -12.23 6.10
C ALA A 3 -39.71 -12.49 6.79
N ALA A 4 -38.67 -12.49 5.95
CA ALA A 4 -37.28 -12.21 6.31
C ALA A 4 -37.07 -10.74 6.73
N PRO A 5 -36.18 -10.43 7.69
CA PRO A 5 -35.89 -9.06 8.06
C PRO A 5 -35.06 -8.35 6.98
N ALA A 6 -35.51 -7.13 6.70
CA ALA A 6 -35.10 -6.26 5.62
C ALA A 6 -33.63 -5.85 5.64
N ALA A 7 -33.07 -5.74 4.43
CA ALA A 7 -31.81 -5.08 4.16
C ALA A 7 -31.83 -3.63 4.68
N VAL A 8 -30.93 -3.32 5.60
CA VAL A 8 -30.64 -1.94 6.01
C VAL A 8 -29.87 -1.27 4.88
N GLY A 9 -30.61 -0.51 4.08
CA GLY A 9 -30.08 0.35 3.03
C GLY A 9 -29.58 1.68 3.59
N THR A 10 -28.28 1.89 3.42
CA THR A 10 -27.66 3.12 2.90
C THR A 10 -27.93 4.46 3.59
N ASP A 11 -27.00 4.83 4.49
CA ASP A 11 -26.48 6.21 4.63
C ASP A 11 -24.94 6.23 4.53
N ALA A 12 -24.35 5.38 3.67
CA ALA A 12 -22.89 5.33 3.49
C ALA A 12 -22.33 6.53 2.69
N SER A 13 -23.19 7.38 2.14
CA SER A 13 -22.79 8.43 1.19
C SER A 13 -22.36 9.74 1.86
N LEU A 14 -22.85 10.04 3.07
CA LEU A 14 -22.50 11.27 3.80
C LEU A 14 -21.21 11.15 4.62
N THR A 15 -20.82 9.94 5.00
CA THR A 15 -19.55 9.67 5.71
C THR A 15 -18.36 9.47 4.78
N CYS A 16 -18.61 9.09 3.52
CA CYS A 16 -17.58 8.86 2.51
C CYS A 16 -16.69 10.11 2.31
N GLY A 17 -17.27 11.31 2.20
CA GLY A 17 -16.52 12.56 1.98
C GLY A 17 -15.53 12.97 3.09
N ARG A 18 -15.84 12.67 4.36
CA ARG A 18 -15.03 13.06 5.54
C ARG A 18 -14.11 11.96 6.07
N ALA A 19 -14.43 10.69 5.80
CA ALA A 19 -13.60 9.54 6.18
C ALA A 19 -12.45 9.27 5.19
N LEU A 20 -12.59 9.68 3.93
CA LEU A 20 -11.56 9.62 2.88
C LEU A 20 -10.16 10.11 3.32
N PRO A 21 -10.01 11.30 3.94
CA PRO A 21 -8.69 11.76 4.37
C PRO A 21 -8.11 10.91 5.52
N HIS A 22 -8.94 10.44 6.44
CA HIS A 22 -8.47 9.67 7.60
C HIS A 22 -7.96 8.28 7.22
N ALA A 23 -8.68 7.58 6.33
CA ALA A 23 -8.25 6.27 5.85
C ALA A 23 -6.94 6.37 5.03
N ALA A 24 -6.80 7.39 4.18
CA ALA A 24 -5.55 7.65 3.46
C ALA A 24 -4.38 7.95 4.40
N LEU A 25 -4.61 8.66 5.52
CA LEU A 25 -3.59 8.89 6.54
C LEU A 25 -3.12 7.60 7.21
N ILE A 26 -4.02 6.67 7.50
CA ILE A 26 -3.67 5.36 8.08
C ILE A 26 -2.82 4.56 7.08
N VAL A 27 -3.24 4.50 5.81
CA VAL A 27 -2.48 3.83 4.75
C VAL A 27 -1.09 4.45 4.62
N ARG A 28 -1.00 5.78 4.62
CA ARG A 28 0.27 6.52 4.60
C ARG A 28 1.16 6.18 5.80
N ALA A 29 0.63 6.24 7.02
CA ALA A 29 1.39 5.97 8.23
C ALA A 29 1.96 4.56 8.24
N LEU A 30 1.19 3.57 7.79
CA LEU A 30 1.63 2.18 7.64
C LEU A 30 2.72 2.05 6.57
N LEU A 31 2.59 2.70 5.41
CA LEU A 31 3.62 2.68 4.36
C LEU A 31 4.94 3.29 4.83
N VAL A 32 4.87 4.41 5.55
CA VAL A 32 6.04 5.06 6.15
C VAL A 32 6.66 4.18 7.22
N GLY A 33 5.86 3.63 8.14
CA GLY A 33 6.30 2.73 9.20
C GLY A 33 7.02 1.51 8.64
N LEU A 34 6.43 0.84 7.65
CA LEU A 34 7.02 -0.32 6.97
C LEU A 34 8.33 0.00 6.24
N SER A 35 8.51 1.25 5.79
CA SER A 35 9.70 1.63 5.01
C SER A 35 10.96 1.87 5.86
N GLY A 36 10.83 2.10 7.17
CA GLY A 36 11.97 2.52 7.99
C GLY A 36 12.02 2.04 9.43
N TRP A 37 10.89 1.94 10.13
CA TRP A 37 10.88 1.81 11.61
C TRP A 37 10.25 0.50 12.08
N MET A 38 9.33 -0.06 11.30
CA MET A 38 8.70 -1.33 11.63
C MET A 38 9.66 -2.50 11.38
N PRO A 39 9.75 -3.45 12.33
CA PRO A 39 10.51 -4.66 12.12
C PRO A 39 9.87 -5.54 11.03
N SER A 40 10.71 -6.32 10.35
CA SER A 40 10.33 -7.10 9.17
C SER A 40 9.28 -8.19 9.43
N TRP A 41 9.11 -8.63 10.68
CA TRP A 41 8.07 -9.60 11.04
C TRP A 41 6.64 -9.02 10.96
N LEU A 42 6.47 -7.71 11.19
CA LEU A 42 5.16 -7.04 11.08
C LEU A 42 4.66 -6.88 9.64
N ILE A 43 5.51 -7.08 8.64
CA ILE A 43 5.13 -6.98 7.22
C ILE A 43 4.00 -7.97 6.90
N SER A 44 4.00 -9.14 7.55
CA SER A 44 2.97 -10.15 7.34
C SER A 44 1.59 -9.70 7.82
N ASP A 45 1.55 -9.01 8.96
CA ASP A 45 0.30 -8.52 9.56
C ASP A 45 -0.21 -7.32 8.79
N ALA A 46 0.69 -6.37 8.45
CA ALA A 46 0.34 -5.23 7.62
C ALA A 46 -0.18 -5.66 6.24
N ALA A 47 0.45 -6.66 5.61
CA ALA A 47 -0.04 -7.23 4.35
C ALA A 47 -1.44 -7.84 4.51
N THR A 48 -1.74 -8.46 5.65
CA THR A 48 -3.06 -9.03 5.93
C THR A 48 -4.10 -7.92 6.10
N CYS A 49 -3.80 -6.86 6.86
CA CYS A 49 -4.68 -5.70 7.01
C CYS A 49 -5.01 -5.04 5.67
N PHE A 50 -3.99 -4.74 4.87
CA PHE A 50 -4.19 -4.14 3.55
C PHE A 50 -4.95 -5.05 2.59
N TRP A 51 -4.67 -6.36 2.61
CA TRP A 51 -5.38 -7.33 1.78
C TRP A 51 -6.86 -7.39 2.13
N THR A 52 -7.20 -7.42 3.42
CA THR A 52 -8.58 -7.41 3.89
C THR A 52 -9.29 -6.11 3.52
N LEU A 53 -8.63 -4.96 3.70
CA LEU A 53 -9.18 -3.65 3.29
C LEU A 53 -9.45 -3.58 1.80
N ARG A 54 -8.49 -4.02 0.96
CA ARG A 54 -8.65 -4.08 -0.48
C ARG A 54 -9.78 -5.03 -0.89
N SER A 55 -9.87 -6.19 -0.24
CA SER A 55 -10.90 -7.20 -0.54
C SER A 55 -12.30 -6.74 -0.14
N ALA A 56 -12.43 -5.90 0.89
CA ALA A 56 -13.70 -5.31 1.32
C ALA A 56 -14.17 -4.20 0.36
N SER A 57 -13.25 -3.35 -0.11
CA SER A 57 -13.56 -2.31 -1.10
C SER A 57 -12.34 -1.92 -1.93
N GLU A 58 -12.21 -2.52 -3.11
CA GLU A 58 -11.10 -2.23 -4.01
C GLU A 58 -11.07 -0.76 -4.49
N PRO A 59 -12.21 -0.14 -4.89
CA PRO A 59 -12.20 1.25 -5.36
C PRO A 59 -11.79 2.25 -4.27
N GLN A 60 -12.25 2.05 -3.04
CA GLN A 60 -11.88 2.94 -1.92
C GLN A 60 -10.41 2.76 -1.54
N PHE A 61 -9.94 1.51 -1.50
CA PHE A 61 -8.53 1.23 -1.22
C PHE A 61 -7.60 1.83 -2.28
N ALA A 62 -7.96 1.74 -3.57
CA ALA A 62 -7.20 2.35 -4.66
C ALA A 62 -7.07 3.86 -4.48
N LEU A 63 -8.16 4.54 -4.12
CA LEU A 63 -8.17 5.97 -3.87
C LEU A 63 -7.30 6.35 -2.66
N TRP A 64 -7.43 5.63 -1.53
CA TRP A 64 -6.60 5.87 -0.35
C TRP A 64 -5.12 5.63 -0.61
N LEU A 65 -4.79 4.57 -1.36
CA LEU A 65 -3.42 4.25 -1.73
C LEU A 65 -2.83 5.32 -2.66
N HIS A 66 -3.61 5.81 -3.63
CA HIS A 66 -3.19 6.90 -4.50
C HIS A 66 -2.90 8.18 -3.70
N LEU A 67 -3.84 8.60 -2.84
CA LEU A 67 -3.67 9.77 -1.97
C LEU A 67 -2.48 9.63 -1.00
N ALA A 68 -2.26 8.41 -0.46
CA ALA A 68 -1.14 8.15 0.42
C ALA A 68 0.21 8.26 -0.29
N LEU A 69 0.31 7.76 -1.53
CA LEU A 69 1.54 7.76 -2.32
C LEU A 69 1.85 9.11 -2.96
N ASP A 70 0.84 9.92 -3.25
CA ASP A 70 1.02 11.27 -3.79
C ASP A 70 1.79 12.17 -2.81
N ALA A 71 1.60 11.95 -1.50
CA ALA A 71 2.28 12.70 -0.47
C ALA A 71 3.83 12.62 -0.54
N ASP A 72 4.47 13.74 -0.29
CA ASP A 72 5.92 13.85 -0.26
C ASP A 72 6.54 12.97 0.83
N GLY A 73 7.69 12.37 0.50
CA GLY A 73 8.45 11.50 1.39
C GLY A 73 7.80 10.14 1.69
N VAL A 74 6.69 9.78 1.04
CA VAL A 74 6.02 8.48 1.20
C VAL A 74 6.37 7.55 0.05
N PRO A 75 6.61 6.25 0.28
CA PRO A 75 6.79 5.58 1.58
C PRO A 75 8.05 6.03 2.33
N ARG A 76 9.10 6.46 1.61
CA ARG A 76 10.34 6.99 2.19
C ARG A 76 10.89 8.14 1.35
N GLY A 77 11.71 8.99 1.96
CA GLY A 77 12.42 10.07 1.27
C GLY A 77 13.25 9.55 0.08
N GLY A 78 13.22 10.29 -1.03
CA GLY A 78 13.97 9.95 -2.24
C GLY A 78 13.33 8.89 -3.16
N LEU A 79 12.11 8.41 -2.86
CA LEU A 79 11.39 7.55 -3.79
C LEU A 79 10.73 8.37 -4.91
N GLY A 80 11.19 8.19 -6.15
CA GLY A 80 10.66 8.89 -7.33
C GLY A 80 9.22 8.51 -7.67
N SER A 81 8.54 9.38 -8.44
CA SER A 81 7.14 9.22 -8.87
C SER A 81 6.88 7.89 -9.60
N GLU A 82 7.80 7.46 -10.46
CA GLU A 82 7.71 6.19 -11.18
C GLU A 82 7.72 4.98 -10.23
N ALA A 83 8.57 5.01 -9.20
CA ALA A 83 8.66 3.94 -8.21
C ALA A 83 7.41 3.90 -7.30
N LYS A 84 6.84 5.06 -6.97
CA LYS A 84 5.53 5.16 -6.30
C LYS A 84 4.41 4.55 -7.16
N ALA A 85 4.37 4.88 -8.45
CA ALA A 85 3.38 4.34 -9.38
C ALA A 85 3.52 2.82 -9.55
N THR A 86 4.75 2.33 -9.66
CA THR A 86 5.05 0.89 -9.77
C THR A 86 4.59 0.12 -8.54
N LEU A 87 4.86 0.66 -7.35
CA LEU A 87 4.38 0.08 -6.08
C LEU A 87 2.85 0.04 -6.03
N GLY A 88 2.19 1.17 -6.33
CA GLY A 88 0.73 1.26 -6.33
C GLY A 88 0.11 0.23 -7.27
N ARG A 89 0.65 0.11 -8.49
CA ARG A 89 0.23 -0.89 -9.46
C ARG A 89 0.44 -2.31 -8.97
N ALA A 90 1.61 -2.63 -8.42
CA ALA A 90 1.92 -3.96 -7.89
C ALA A 90 0.98 -4.39 -6.75
N MET A 91 0.53 -3.45 -5.91
CA MET A 91 -0.43 -3.72 -4.84
C MET A 91 -1.85 -3.95 -5.37
N MET A 92 -2.26 -3.20 -6.39
CA MET A 92 -3.59 -3.35 -7.02
C MET A 92 -3.70 -4.56 -7.94
N GLU A 93 -2.63 -4.92 -8.65
CA GLU A 93 -2.62 -6.08 -9.55
C GLU A 93 -2.32 -7.41 -8.84
N ALA A 94 -1.96 -7.37 -7.56
CA ALA A 94 -1.66 -8.57 -6.78
C ALA A 94 -2.87 -9.54 -6.76
N LYS A 95 -2.68 -10.75 -7.30
CA LYS A 95 -3.73 -11.79 -7.35
C LYS A 95 -3.89 -12.59 -6.07
N SER A 96 -2.98 -12.41 -5.10
CA SER A 96 -2.99 -13.12 -3.84
C SER A 96 -2.35 -12.27 -2.74
N ARG A 97 -2.69 -12.56 -1.49
CA ARG A 97 -2.03 -11.96 -0.31
C ARG A 97 -0.51 -12.14 -0.35
N ALA A 98 -0.02 -13.26 -0.89
CA ALA A 98 1.42 -13.50 -1.02
C ALA A 98 2.07 -12.54 -2.04
N HIS A 99 1.43 -12.31 -3.20
CA HIS A 99 1.89 -11.31 -4.17
C HIS A 99 1.85 -9.89 -3.58
N PHE A 100 0.80 -9.58 -2.82
CA PHE A 100 0.66 -8.28 -2.15
C PHE A 100 1.77 -8.05 -1.12
N LYS A 101 2.05 -9.06 -0.28
CA LYS A 101 3.15 -9.03 0.69
C LYS A 101 4.51 -8.87 -0.01
N ALA A 102 4.70 -9.51 -1.15
CA ALA A 102 5.93 -9.36 -1.95
C ALA A 102 6.11 -7.93 -2.46
N ALA A 103 5.03 -7.27 -2.91
CA ALA A 103 5.06 -5.85 -3.29
C ALA A 103 5.42 -4.95 -2.09
N LEU A 104 4.80 -5.15 -0.93
CA LEU A 104 5.11 -4.40 0.30
C LEU A 104 6.57 -4.59 0.75
N LYS A 105 7.12 -5.80 0.60
CA LYS A 105 8.53 -6.07 0.95
C LYS A 105 9.52 -5.20 0.19
N GLN A 106 9.18 -4.72 -1.01
CA GLN A 106 10.04 -3.81 -1.78
C GLN A 106 10.28 -2.47 -1.02
N LEU A 107 9.41 -2.14 -0.06
CA LEU A 107 9.55 -0.95 0.80
C LEU A 107 10.57 -1.14 1.91
N CYS A 108 10.65 -2.33 2.47
CA CYS A 108 11.42 -2.65 3.67
C CYS A 108 12.91 -2.92 3.41
N GLY A 109 13.36 -2.86 2.14
CA GLY A 109 14.76 -3.01 1.79
C GLY A 109 14.99 -3.79 0.52
N GLY A 110 15.29 -3.06 -0.55
CA GLY A 110 16.23 -3.52 -1.56
C GLY A 110 17.46 -2.62 -1.44
N LYS A 111 18.56 -3.13 -0.88
CA LYS A 111 19.88 -2.59 -1.25
C LYS A 111 19.91 -2.66 -2.77
N LYS A 112 19.89 -1.53 -3.48
CA LYS A 112 20.43 -1.51 -4.84
C LYS A 112 21.86 -2.04 -4.67
N LYS A 113 22.15 -3.24 -5.20
CA LYS A 113 23.53 -3.57 -5.56
C LYS A 113 23.96 -2.43 -6.46
N GLY A 114 24.86 -1.58 -5.96
CA GLY A 114 25.42 -0.51 -6.75
C GLY A 114 25.99 -1.11 -8.02
N ALA A 115 25.58 -0.56 -9.16
CA ALA A 115 26.45 -0.53 -10.33
C ALA A 115 27.72 0.19 -9.87
N GLY A 116 28.83 -0.55 -9.74
CA GLY A 116 30.06 -0.03 -9.14
C GLY A 116 31.15 -1.08 -9.13
N GLY A 117 31.82 -1.23 -10.27
CA GLY A 117 33.00 -2.08 -10.44
C GLY A 117 33.55 -1.89 -11.84
N THR A 118 34.41 -0.89 -11.97
CA THR A 118 35.24 -0.50 -13.13
C THR A 118 35.70 -1.69 -13.98
N PRO A 119 35.70 -1.62 -15.33
CA PRO A 119 36.31 -2.67 -16.15
C PRO A 119 37.83 -2.75 -15.85
N PRO A 120 38.44 -3.95 -15.93
CA PRO A 120 39.87 -4.09 -15.67
C PRO A 120 40.68 -3.31 -16.72
N ILE A 121 41.58 -2.45 -16.25
CA ILE A 121 42.67 -1.91 -17.07
C ILE A 121 43.58 -3.09 -17.40
N THR A 122 43.62 -3.47 -18.68
CA THR A 122 44.63 -4.35 -19.24
C THR A 122 45.96 -3.58 -19.32
N SER A 123 46.99 -4.06 -18.64
CA SER A 123 48.39 -3.82 -19.01
C SER A 123 48.90 -4.99 -19.83
#